data_AF-A0A962GE91-F1
#
_entry.id   AF-A0A962GE91-F1
#
_cell.length_a   1.000
_cell.length_b   1.000
_cell.length_c   1.000
_cell.angle_alpha   90.00
_cell.angle_beta   90.00
_cell.angle_gamma   90.00
#
_symmetry.space_group_name_H-M   'P 1'
#
loop_
_entity.id
_entity.type
_entity.pdbx_description
1 polymer ?
#
loop_
_entity_poly.entity_id
_entity_poly.type
_entity_poly.pdbx_seq_one_letter_code
_entity_poly.pdbx_strand_id
1 'polypeptide(L)'
;MTETTPRHVLYHHRTQGKAVEGVHIRGIADALRADGHVVDIMSLPGADPYASPKAMSPTRQAKWWMRLVARLPEPFFELAEVAYNAVVAWRILAWLRRNPGVDFIYERYSL
;
A
#
# COMPACT_ATOMS: atom_id res chain seq x y z
N MET A 1 15.23 -25.51 -14.86
CA MET A 1 15.31 -24.19 -14.21
C MET A 1 15.25 -23.16 -15.32
N THR A 2 14.13 -22.47 -15.47
CA THR A 2 14.02 -21.33 -16.38
C THR A 2 14.86 -20.20 -15.80
N GLU A 3 15.83 -19.68 -16.55
CA GLU A 3 16.52 -18.44 -16.17
C GLU A 3 15.52 -17.28 -16.28
N THR A 4 15.01 -16.82 -15.14
CA THR A 4 14.19 -15.62 -15.09
C THR A 4 15.11 -14.40 -15.22
N THR A 5 14.86 -13.54 -16.21
CA THR A 5 15.58 -12.27 -16.28
C THR A 5 15.18 -11.39 -15.09
N PRO A 6 16.13 -10.75 -14.38
CA PRO A 6 15.80 -9.83 -13.30
C PRO A 6 14.88 -8.73 -13.81
N ARG A 7 13.80 -8.47 -13.07
CA ARG A 7 12.80 -7.45 -13.38
C ARG A 7 12.64 -6.53 -12.18
N HIS A 8 12.32 -5.26 -12.43
CA HIS A 8 11.97 -4.30 -11.40
C HIS A 8 10.46 -4.19 -11.28
N VAL A 9 9.94 -4.53 -10.10
CA VAL A 9 8.51 -4.64 -9.81
C VAL A 9 8.12 -3.59 -8.78
N LEU A 10 7.08 -2.80 -9.09
CA LEU A 10 6.41 -1.98 -8.10
C LEU A 10 5.20 -2.73 -7.54
N TYR A 11 5.27 -3.15 -6.28
CA TYR A 11 4.14 -3.75 -5.56
C TYR A 11 3.30 -2.65 -4.91
N HIS A 12 2.03 -2.52 -5.32
CA HIS A 12 1.09 -1.56 -4.76
C HIS A 12 0.03 -2.26 -3.87
N HIS A 13 -0.26 -1.69 -2.71
CA HIS A 13 -1.42 -2.09 -1.91
C HIS A 13 -2.06 -0.91 -1.16
N ARG A 14 -3.38 -1.06 -0.90
CA ARG A 14 -4.21 -0.08 -0.17
C ARG A 14 -4.61 -0.54 1.23
N THR A 15 -4.10 -1.70 1.66
CA THR A 15 -4.40 -2.30 2.96
C THR A 15 -3.59 -1.64 4.08
N GLN A 16 -3.90 -1.99 5.33
CA GLN A 16 -3.10 -1.51 6.47
C GLN A 16 -1.69 -2.12 6.47
N GLY A 17 -1.47 -3.19 5.71
CA GLY A 17 -0.18 -3.90 5.64
C GLY A 17 0.19 -4.60 6.95
N LYS A 18 -0.78 -4.76 7.87
CA LYS A 18 -0.56 -5.31 9.22
C LYS A 18 -1.16 -6.70 9.34
N ALA A 19 -0.72 -7.44 10.35
CA ALA A 19 -1.24 -8.76 10.69
C ALA A 19 -1.33 -9.67 9.46
N VAL A 20 -2.50 -10.26 9.21
CA VAL A 20 -2.73 -11.22 8.12
C VAL A 20 -2.47 -10.59 6.75
N GLU A 21 -2.96 -9.37 6.49
CA GLU A 21 -2.73 -8.67 5.21
C GLU A 21 -1.24 -8.50 4.92
N GLY A 22 -0.47 -8.16 5.96
CA GLY A 22 0.98 -8.02 5.87
C GLY A 22 1.69 -9.34 5.55
N VAL A 23 1.17 -10.49 6.00
CA VAL A 23 1.73 -11.80 5.66
C VAL A 23 1.57 -12.10 4.17
N HIS A 24 0.40 -11.82 3.60
CA HIS A 24 0.17 -12.02 2.16
C HIS A 24 1.06 -11.14 1.29
N ILE A 25 1.20 -9.86 1.65
CA ILE A 25 2.07 -8.93 0.91
C ILE A 25 3.52 -9.40 0.95
N ARG A 26 4.03 -9.76 2.14
CA ARG A 26 5.39 -10.30 2.29
C ARG A 26 5.58 -11.59 1.49
N GLY A 27 4.63 -12.52 1.55
CA GLY A 27 4.72 -13.78 0.82
C GLY A 27 4.93 -13.59 -0.68
N ILE A 28 4.19 -12.67 -1.32
CA ILE A 28 4.34 -12.41 -2.76
C ILE A 28 5.62 -11.64 -3.05
N ALA A 29 5.91 -10.59 -2.29
CA ALA A 29 7.11 -9.79 -2.49
C ALA A 29 8.40 -10.59 -2.26
N ASP A 30 8.44 -11.44 -1.25
CA ASP A 30 9.59 -12.29 -0.93
C ASP A 30 9.74 -13.43 -1.96
N ALA A 31 8.64 -13.98 -2.48
CA ALA A 31 8.70 -14.96 -3.57
C ALA A 31 9.28 -14.35 -4.85
N LEU A 32 8.84 -13.14 -5.23
CA LEU A 32 9.38 -12.42 -6.38
C LEU A 32 10.87 -12.10 -6.20
N ARG A 33 11.27 -11.67 -4.99
CA ARG A 33 12.69 -11.45 -4.68
C ARG A 33 13.52 -12.72 -4.72
N ALA A 34 12.97 -13.84 -4.24
CA ALA A 34 13.62 -15.14 -4.29
C ALA A 34 13.81 -15.65 -5.73
N ASP A 35 12.94 -15.24 -6.66
CA ASP A 35 13.08 -15.52 -8.09
C ASP A 35 14.05 -14.55 -8.82
N GLY A 36 14.69 -13.64 -8.08
CA GLY A 36 15.71 -12.73 -8.61
C GLY A 36 15.19 -11.36 -9.06
N HIS A 37 13.95 -11.01 -8.76
CA HIS A 37 13.39 -9.69 -9.08
C HIS A 37 13.71 -8.64 -8.00
N VAL A 38 13.80 -7.38 -8.42
CA VAL A 38 13.85 -6.22 -7.51
C VAL A 38 12.42 -5.79 -7.24
N VAL A 39 12.02 -5.72 -5.96
CA VAL A 39 10.63 -5.39 -5.57
C VAL A 39 10.60 -4.21 -4.62
N ASP A 40 10.04 -3.11 -5.10
CA ASP A 40 9.69 -1.94 -4.29
C ASP A 40 8.23 -2.00 -3.88
N ILE A 41 7.94 -1.67 -2.62
CA ILE A 41 6.56 -1.66 -2.10
C ILE A 41 6.09 -0.21 -1.92
N MET A 42 4.94 0.11 -2.51
CA MET A 42 4.24 1.37 -2.31
C MET A 42 2.89 1.14 -1.66
N SER A 43 2.68 1.85 -0.55
CA SER A 43 1.43 1.84 0.18
C SER A 43 1.15 3.20 0.84
N LEU A 44 0.08 3.24 1.65
CA LEU A 44 -0.20 4.38 2.49
C LEU A 44 0.95 4.63 3.48
N PRO A 45 1.24 5.89 3.81
CA PRO A 45 2.25 6.18 4.82
C PRO A 45 1.91 5.45 6.13
N GLY A 46 2.85 4.67 6.66
CA GLY A 46 2.64 3.88 7.87
C GLY A 46 1.99 2.50 7.67
N ALA A 47 1.76 2.07 6.42
CA ALA A 47 1.31 0.74 6.05
C ALA A 47 2.44 -0.12 5.45
N ASP A 48 3.64 -0.02 6.01
CA ASP A 48 4.79 -0.84 5.59
C ASP A 48 4.65 -2.26 6.17
N PRO A 49 4.56 -3.30 5.34
CA PRO A 49 4.42 -4.68 5.80
C PRO A 49 5.68 -5.24 6.46
N TYR A 50 6.85 -4.63 6.27
CA TYR A 50 8.10 -5.02 6.92
C TYR A 50 8.39 -4.20 8.18
N ALA A 51 7.66 -3.11 8.42
CA ALA A 51 7.81 -2.36 9.65
C ALA A 51 7.33 -3.21 10.84
N SER A 52 8.14 -3.26 11.91
CA SER A 52 7.70 -3.83 13.18
C SER A 52 6.43 -3.12 13.63
N PRO A 53 5.37 -3.84 14.02
CA PRO A 53 4.14 -3.20 14.46
C PRO A 53 4.46 -2.35 15.68
N LYS A 54 4.56 -1.03 15.50
CA LYS A 54 4.45 -0.10 16.62
C LYS A 54 3.08 -0.37 17.20
N ALA A 55 3.04 -0.86 18.44
CA ALA A 55 1.81 -1.02 19.19
C ALA A 55 1.14 0.36 19.26
N MET A 56 0.22 0.62 18.33
CA MET A 56 -0.60 1.81 18.38
C MET A 56 -1.63 1.49 19.46
N SER A 57 -1.43 2.04 20.66
CA SER A 57 -2.42 1.97 21.73
C SER A 57 -3.75 2.48 21.17
N PRO A 58 -4.79 1.64 21.01
CA PRO A 58 -6.01 2.04 20.31
C PRO A 58 -6.83 3.10 21.06
N THR A 59 -6.44 3.49 22.27
CA THR A 59 -7.44 3.82 23.29
C THR A 59 -7.46 5.27 23.75
N ARG A 60 -6.65 6.20 23.23
CA ARG A 60 -6.66 7.60 23.74
C ARG A 60 -6.81 8.74 22.75
N GLN A 61 -6.49 8.61 21.47
CA GLN A 61 -6.23 9.79 20.64
C GLN A 61 -7.33 10.26 19.67
N ALA A 62 -8.50 9.63 19.59
CA ALA A 62 -9.48 10.00 18.55
C ALA A 62 -10.97 10.01 18.94
N LYS A 63 -11.35 9.88 20.23
CA LYS A 63 -12.77 9.64 20.58
C LYS A 63 -13.75 10.76 20.23
N TRP A 64 -13.30 12.01 20.08
CA TRP A 64 -14.19 13.14 19.85
C TRP A 64 -14.31 13.51 18.37
N TRP A 65 -13.18 13.58 17.64
CA TRP A 65 -13.17 13.77 16.20
C TRP A 65 -13.85 12.62 15.45
N MET A 66 -13.70 11.37 15.91
CA MET A 66 -14.41 10.23 15.30
C MET A 66 -15.94 10.36 15.38
N ARG A 67 -16.48 11.00 16.42
CA ARG A 67 -17.93 11.26 16.52
C ARG A 67 -18.39 12.33 15.53
N LEU A 68 -17.51 13.29 15.20
CA LEU A 68 -17.78 14.31 14.20
C LEU A 68 -17.74 13.68 12.79
N VAL A 69 -16.71 12.87 12.51
CA VAL A 69 -16.58 12.12 11.26
C VAL A 69 -17.79 11.21 11.04
N ALA A 70 -18.26 10.51 12.06
CA ALA A 70 -19.44 9.64 11.98
C ALA A 70 -20.76 10.36 11.66
N ARG A 71 -20.79 11.71 11.68
CA ARG A 71 -21.96 12.51 11.31
C ARG A 71 -21.84 13.15 9.92
N LEU A 72 -20.73 12.93 9.20
CA LEU A 72 -20.60 13.47 7.85
C LEU A 72 -21.63 12.81 6.90
N PRO A 73 -22.22 13.57 5.97
CA PRO A 73 -23.02 13.01 4.89
C PRO A 73 -22.19 12.11 3.96
N GLU A 74 -22.86 11.14 3.35
CA GLU A 74 -22.30 10.17 2.40
C GLU A 74 -21.48 10.80 1.24
N PRO A 75 -21.92 11.90 0.58
CA PRO A 75 -21.15 12.49 -0.52
C PRO A 75 -19.74 12.96 -0.13
N PHE A 76 -19.50 13.29 1.14
CA PHE A 76 -18.16 13.65 1.60
C PHE A 76 -17.24 12.44 1.73
N PHE A 77 -17.78 11.27 2.07
CA PHE A 77 -17.02 10.03 2.08
C PHE A 77 -16.66 9.62 0.65
N GLU A 78 -17.60 9.71 -0.30
CA GLU A 78 -17.32 9.49 -1.72
C GLU A 78 -16.25 10.45 -2.25
N LEU A 79 -16.36 11.74 -1.92
CA LEU A 79 -15.35 12.73 -2.29
C LEU A 79 -13.99 12.39 -1.67
N ALA A 80 -13.96 11.92 -0.42
CA ALA A 80 -12.73 11.48 0.23
C ALA A 80 -12.12 10.24 -0.47
N GLU A 81 -12.94 9.30 -0.94
CA GLU A 81 -12.48 8.15 -1.72
C GLU A 81 -11.91 8.56 -3.08
N VAL A 82 -12.55 9.50 -3.77
CA VAL A 82 -12.05 10.06 -5.04
C VAL A 82 -10.75 10.82 -4.81
N ALA A 83 -10.69 11.68 -3.80
CA ALA A 83 -9.49 12.42 -3.43
C ALA A 83 -8.34 11.46 -3.05
N TYR A 84 -8.65 10.39 -2.33
CA TYR A 84 -7.71 9.33 -2.02
C TYR A 84 -7.12 8.71 -3.31
N ASN A 85 -7.97 8.33 -4.26
CA ASN A 85 -7.53 7.74 -5.53
C ASN A 85 -6.64 8.73 -6.31
N ALA A 86 -6.99 10.02 -6.34
CA ALA A 86 -6.19 11.05 -6.98
C ALA A 86 -4.79 11.19 -6.36
N VAL A 87 -4.69 11.18 -5.02
CA VAL A 87 -3.41 11.24 -4.31
C VAL A 87 -2.55 10.01 -4.61
N VAL A 88 -3.14 8.80 -4.62
CA VAL A 88 -2.43 7.57 -4.96
C VAL A 88 -1.90 7.61 -6.40
N ALA A 89 -2.76 7.99 -7.35
CA ALA A 89 -2.35 8.12 -8.75
C ALA A 89 -1.19 9.11 -8.92
N TRP A 90 -1.25 10.26 -8.24
CA TRP A 90 -0.15 11.24 -8.26
C TRP A 90 1.15 10.67 -7.68
N ARG A 91 1.09 9.94 -6.55
CA ARG A 91 2.26 9.30 -5.93
C ARG A 91 2.88 8.24 -6.83
N ILE A 92 2.07 7.39 -7.45
CA ILE A 92 2.53 6.38 -8.41
C ILE A 92 3.21 7.06 -9.59
N LEU A 93 2.58 8.05 -10.22
CA LEU A 93 3.16 8.79 -11.35
C LEU A 93 4.48 9.47 -10.97
N ALA A 94 4.54 10.10 -9.79
CA ALA A 94 5.76 10.75 -9.31
C ALA A 94 6.88 9.73 -9.02
N TRP A 95 6.54 8.51 -8.62
CA TRP A 95 7.51 7.45 -8.42
C TRP A 95 7.97 6.85 -9.74
N LEU A 96 7.08 6.58 -10.69
CA LEU A 96 7.40 6.08 -12.03
C LEU A 96 8.34 7.03 -12.78
N ARG A 97 8.10 8.34 -12.68
CA ARG A 97 9.00 9.36 -13.27
C ARG A 97 10.42 9.33 -12.70
N ARG A 98 10.59 8.87 -11.45
CA ARG A 98 11.90 8.73 -10.80
C ARG A 98 12.53 7.35 -11.06
N ASN A 99 11.73 6.38 -11.49
CA ASN A 99 12.13 4.98 -11.69
C ASN A 99 11.72 4.51 -13.10
N PRO A 100 12.36 5.02 -14.16
CA PRO A 100 12.00 4.67 -15.54
C PRO A 100 12.29 3.20 -15.89
N GLY A 101 13.02 2.47 -15.05
CA GLY A 101 13.36 1.06 -15.24
C GLY A 101 12.35 0.07 -14.68
N VAL A 102 11.19 0.49 -14.18
CA VAL A 102 10.18 -0.45 -13.70
C VAL A 102 9.59 -1.23 -14.88
N ASP A 103 9.54 -2.55 -14.76
CA ASP A 103 9.03 -3.42 -15.82
C ASP A 103 7.51 -3.60 -15.73
N PHE A 104 6.99 -3.76 -14.51
CA PHE A 104 5.55 -3.89 -14.27
C PHE A 104 5.16 -3.49 -12.85
N ILE A 105 3.86 -3.25 -12.68
CA ILE A 105 3.23 -2.94 -11.40
C ILE A 105 2.37 -4.14 -11.00
N TYR A 106 2.57 -4.65 -9.79
CA TYR A 106 1.74 -5.68 -9.19
C TYR A 106 0.83 -5.05 -8.14
N GLU A 107 -0.48 -5.16 -8.28
CA GLU A 107 -1.43 -4.59 -7.31
C GLU A 107 -2.14 -5.68 -6.51
N ARG A 108 -2.17 -5.53 -5.18
CA ARG A 108 -3.01 -6.35 -4.30
C ARG A 108 -4.47 -5.91 -4.43
N TYR A 109 -5.29 -6.75 -5.05
CA TYR A 109 -6.74 -6.54 -5.11
C TYR A 109 -7.35 -6.53 -3.70
N SER A 110 -8.16 -5.51 -3.40
CA SER A 110 -8.84 -5.37 -2.12
C SER A 110 -10.34 -5.55 -2.33
N LEU A 111 -10.83 -6.76 -2.05
CA LEU A 111 -12.25 -7.06 -1.80
C LEU A 111 -12.64 -6.64 -0.39
#